data_AF-A0A7G5Z6R8-F1
#
_entry.id   AF-A0A7G5Z6R8-F1
#
_cell.length_a   1.000
_cell.length_b   1.000
_cell.length_c   1.000
_cell.angle_alpha   90.00
_cell.angle_beta   90.00
_cell.angle_gamma   90.00
#
_symmetry.space_group_name_H-M   'P 1'
#
loop_
_entity.id
_entity.type
_entity.pdbx_description
1 polymer ?
#
loop_
_entity_poly.entity_id
_entity_poly.type
_entity_poly.pdbx_seq_one_letter_code
_entity_poly.pdbx_strand_id
1 'polypeptide(L)'
;MQRPWISARTISVLLGLAALGASLGAAQAQGGRERVRCAINDAPDNLCVFVDQLRAPGVHRMTFLAGNRRVIFEGRSNSGWWTGTLNGRAAMGYERNRGNIVFSTTDLKTRFSWWYPTNAHGTY
;
A
#
# COMPACT_ATOMS: atom_id res chain seq x y z
N MET A 1 60.40 51.73 29.69
CA MET A 1 59.07 52.31 29.40
C MET A 1 58.07 51.17 29.53
N GLN A 2 57.32 51.03 30.65
CA GLN A 2 55.96 51.59 30.86
C GLN A 2 55.06 51.28 29.64
N ARG A 3 53.97 50.50 29.69
CA ARG A 3 52.87 50.37 30.66
C ARG A 3 52.01 49.11 30.34
N PRO A 4 51.05 48.73 31.20
CA PRO A 4 50.51 47.38 31.33
C PRO A 4 48.98 47.27 31.11
N TRP A 5 48.44 46.09 31.38
CA TRP A 5 47.02 45.72 31.63
C TRP A 5 46.04 45.74 30.44
N ILE A 6 45.60 44.54 30.02
CA ILE A 6 44.19 44.27 29.67
C ILE A 6 43.82 42.86 30.17
N SER A 7 42.93 42.82 31.16
CA SER A 7 42.18 41.63 31.55
C SER A 7 41.09 41.35 30.51
N ALA A 8 40.99 40.13 30.01
CA ALA A 8 39.80 39.68 29.29
C ALA A 8 39.55 38.18 29.51
N ARG A 9 38.44 37.96 30.23
CA ARG A 9 37.70 36.74 30.51
C ARG A 9 37.80 35.68 29.40
N THR A 10 38.22 34.46 29.77
CA THR A 10 38.14 33.29 28.87
C THR A 10 37.45 32.13 29.59
N ILE A 11 36.18 31.96 29.24
CA ILE A 11 35.50 30.72 28.83
C ILE A 11 35.90 29.44 29.60
N SER A 12 34.98 28.95 30.44
CA SER A 12 34.96 27.54 30.84
C SER A 12 33.72 26.86 30.27
N VAL A 13 34.03 25.97 29.32
CA VAL A 13 33.24 24.98 28.62
C VAL A 13 32.57 24.02 29.60
N LEU A 14 31.27 23.78 29.44
CA LEU A 14 30.61 22.54 29.86
C LEU A 14 29.63 22.15 28.74
N LEU A 15 30.08 21.36 27.78
CA LEU A 15 29.88 19.90 27.71
C LEU A 15 28.43 19.48 27.93
N GLY A 16 27.73 19.22 26.82
CA GLY A 16 26.40 18.65 26.80
C GLY A 16 25.99 18.22 25.38
N LEU A 17 26.87 17.53 24.64
CA LEU A 17 26.47 16.82 23.42
C LEU A 17 25.72 15.55 23.84
N ALA A 18 24.42 15.66 24.07
CA ALA A 18 23.52 14.51 24.07
C ALA A 18 23.34 14.07 22.61
N ALA A 19 23.95 12.94 22.26
CA ALA A 19 23.75 12.27 21.00
C ALA A 19 22.28 11.85 20.86
N LEU A 20 21.52 12.59 20.04
CA LEU A 20 20.23 12.10 19.54
C LEU A 20 20.51 10.98 18.54
N GLY A 21 20.53 9.76 19.06
CA GLY A 21 20.55 8.54 18.27
C GLY A 21 19.36 8.52 17.32
N ALA A 22 19.67 8.57 16.02
CA ALA A 22 18.72 8.37 14.95
C ALA A 22 18.22 6.92 14.97
N SER A 23 17.02 6.70 15.48
CA SER A 23 16.22 5.51 15.17
C SER A 23 15.10 5.91 14.22
N LEU A 24 15.47 6.18 12.96
CA LEU A 24 14.54 6.15 11.83
C LEU A 24 14.15 4.68 11.60
N GLY A 25 13.21 4.20 12.40
CA GLY A 25 12.52 2.95 12.14
C GLY A 25 11.74 3.11 10.83
N ALA A 26 12.26 2.52 9.76
CA ALA A 26 11.49 2.33 8.54
C ALA A 26 10.34 1.38 8.88
N ALA A 27 9.15 1.93 9.13
CA ALA A 27 7.92 1.19 9.15
C ALA A 27 7.69 0.64 7.73
N GLN A 28 8.25 -0.53 7.43
CA GLN A 28 7.82 -1.30 6.27
C GLN A 28 6.35 -1.63 6.51
N ALA A 29 5.46 -1.00 5.75
CA ALA A 29 4.05 -1.34 5.70
C ALA A 29 3.92 -2.82 5.30
N GLN A 30 3.85 -3.69 6.29
CA GLN A 30 3.41 -5.06 6.13
C GLN A 30 1.94 -4.94 5.76
N GLY A 31 1.61 -5.17 4.49
CA GLY A 31 0.23 -5.07 4.00
C GLY A 31 -0.67 -5.90 4.89
N GLY A 32 -1.53 -5.19 5.62
CA GLY A 32 -2.39 -5.76 6.64
C GLY A 32 -3.31 -6.80 6.02
N ARG A 33 -3.56 -7.87 6.76
CA ARG A 33 -4.63 -8.81 6.40
C ARG A 33 -5.96 -8.15 6.69
N GLU A 34 -6.68 -7.77 5.65
CA GLU A 34 -7.93 -7.02 5.73
C GLU A 34 -9.13 -7.88 5.36
N ARG A 35 -10.33 -7.47 5.81
CA ARG A 35 -11.59 -8.09 5.39
C ARG A 35 -12.29 -7.17 4.40
N VAL A 36 -12.57 -7.71 3.23
CA VAL A 36 -13.29 -7.02 2.14
C VAL A 36 -14.50 -7.86 1.73
N ARG A 37 -15.42 -7.26 0.99
CA ARG A 37 -16.39 -8.00 0.18
C ARG A 37 -15.77 -8.22 -1.20
N CYS A 38 -16.01 -9.37 -1.81
CA CYS A 38 -15.55 -9.61 -3.18
C CYS A 38 -16.49 -10.50 -3.98
N ALA A 39 -16.49 -10.33 -5.30
CA ALA A 39 -17.26 -11.16 -6.23
C ALA A 39 -16.35 -11.67 -7.35
N ILE A 40 -16.60 -12.91 -7.79
CA ILE A 40 -15.85 -13.55 -8.87
C ILE A 40 -16.81 -13.81 -10.03
N ASN A 41 -16.46 -13.32 -11.22
CA ASN A 41 -17.26 -13.45 -12.45
C ASN A 41 -18.73 -13.04 -12.24
N ASP A 42 -18.93 -11.89 -11.57
CA ASP A 42 -20.24 -11.30 -11.29
C ASP A 42 -21.20 -12.19 -10.46
N ALA A 43 -20.69 -13.22 -9.80
CA ALA A 43 -21.43 -14.00 -8.81
C ALA A 43 -21.82 -13.15 -7.58
N PRO A 44 -22.76 -13.62 -6.73
CA PRO A 44 -23.03 -12.99 -5.45
C PRO A 44 -21.76 -12.78 -4.63
N ASP A 45 -21.74 -11.69 -3.89
CA ASP A 45 -20.55 -11.28 -3.17
C ASP A 45 -20.32 -12.08 -1.89
N ASN A 46 -19.06 -12.23 -1.52
CA ASN A 46 -18.62 -13.03 -0.38
C ASN A 46 -17.71 -12.19 0.52
N LEU A 47 -17.57 -12.62 1.78
CA LEU A 47 -16.50 -12.10 2.63
C LEU A 47 -15.17 -12.69 2.17
N CYS A 48 -14.19 -11.82 1.95
CA CYS A 48 -12.88 -12.19 1.45
C CYS A 48 -11.78 -11.62 2.35
N VAL A 49 -10.73 -12.40 2.53
CA VAL A 49 -9.50 -11.94 3.16
C VAL A 49 -8.62 -11.34 2.09
N PHE A 50 -8.22 -10.09 2.27
CA PHE A 50 -7.33 -9.35 1.38
C PHE A 50 -5.95 -9.20 2.02
N VAL A 51 -4.91 -9.39 1.22
CA VAL A 51 -3.52 -9.09 1.56
C VAL A 51 -2.90 -8.37 0.36
N ASP A 52 -2.33 -7.20 0.58
CA ASP A 52 -1.52 -6.50 -0.43
C ASP A 52 -0.03 -6.65 -0.12
N GLN A 53 0.79 -6.82 -1.15
CA GLN A 53 2.24 -6.93 -1.02
C GLN A 53 2.92 -6.21 -2.16
N LEU A 54 3.82 -5.28 -1.84
CA LEU A 54 4.70 -4.70 -2.85
C LEU A 54 5.76 -5.73 -3.26
N ARG A 55 5.79 -6.10 -4.55
CA ARG A 55 6.78 -7.04 -5.13
C ARG A 55 7.97 -6.34 -5.77
N ALA A 56 7.73 -5.15 -6.29
CA ALA A 56 8.71 -4.25 -6.88
C ALA A 56 8.16 -2.82 -6.74
N PRO A 57 8.96 -1.77 -7.00
CA PRO A 57 8.47 -0.40 -6.98
C PRO A 57 7.21 -0.24 -7.83
N GLY A 58 6.10 0.13 -7.16
CA GLY A 58 4.78 0.32 -7.77
C GLY A 58 4.04 -0.94 -8.22
N VAL A 59 4.59 -2.15 -8.03
CA VAL A 59 3.94 -3.43 -8.35
C VAL A 59 3.33 -4.03 -7.09
N HIS A 60 2.01 -4.08 -7.07
CA HIS A 60 1.21 -4.69 -6.01
C HIS A 60 0.85 -6.12 -6.38
N ARG A 61 1.01 -7.05 -5.43
CA ARG A 61 0.47 -8.40 -5.48
C ARG A 61 -0.65 -8.51 -4.46
N MET A 62 -1.86 -8.30 -4.94
CA MET A 62 -3.10 -8.37 -4.18
C MET A 62 -3.62 -9.80 -4.18
N THR A 63 -3.68 -10.41 -3.00
CA THR A 63 -4.21 -11.76 -2.81
C THR A 63 -5.54 -11.71 -2.08
N PHE A 64 -6.54 -12.38 -2.63
CA PHE A 64 -7.88 -12.50 -2.07
C PHE A 64 -8.19 -13.97 -1.80
N LEU A 65 -8.66 -14.28 -0.59
CA LEU A 65 -9.14 -15.61 -0.21
C LEU A 65 -10.64 -15.55 0.08
N ALA A 66 -11.44 -16.23 -0.74
CA ALA A 66 -12.88 -16.39 -0.60
C ALA A 66 -13.20 -17.87 -0.35
N GLY A 67 -13.27 -18.26 0.93
CA GLY A 67 -13.28 -19.68 1.31
C GLY A 67 -12.02 -20.40 0.80
N ASN A 68 -12.21 -21.44 -0.01
CA ASN A 68 -11.11 -22.20 -0.62
C ASN A 68 -10.60 -21.62 -1.96
N ARG A 69 -11.20 -20.52 -2.43
CA ARG A 69 -10.82 -19.89 -3.70
C ARG A 69 -9.80 -18.78 -3.44
N ARG A 70 -8.67 -18.84 -4.15
CA ARG A 70 -7.64 -17.80 -4.14
C ARG A 70 -7.68 -17.04 -5.46
N VAL A 71 -7.74 -15.72 -5.39
CA VAL A 71 -7.58 -14.81 -6.52
C VAL A 71 -6.35 -13.96 -6.29
N ILE A 72 -5.51 -13.81 -7.32
CA ILE A 72 -4.31 -12.98 -7.26
C ILE A 72 -4.38 -11.97 -8.40
N PHE A 73 -4.35 -10.70 -8.05
CA PHE A 73 -4.09 -9.63 -9.00
C PHE A 73 -2.68 -9.10 -8.75
N GLU A 74 -1.82 -9.14 -9.77
CA GLU A 74 -0.47 -8.56 -9.69
C GLU A 74 -0.34 -7.46 -10.73
N GLY A 75 -0.19 -6.21 -10.31
CA GLY A 75 -0.24 -5.08 -11.22
C GLY A 75 0.24 -3.75 -10.65
N ARG A 76 0.33 -2.76 -11.53
CA ARG A 76 0.65 -1.37 -11.19
C ARG A 76 -0.58 -0.49 -11.29
N SER A 77 -0.73 0.42 -10.32
CA SER A 77 -1.70 1.51 -10.40
C SER A 77 -1.13 2.63 -11.24
N ASN A 78 -1.97 3.20 -12.10
CA ASN A 78 -1.67 4.41 -12.86
C ASN A 78 -2.92 5.29 -12.91
N SER A 79 -2.96 6.30 -12.05
CA SER A 79 -3.97 7.36 -12.00
C SER A 79 -5.39 6.94 -12.43
N GLY A 80 -6.03 6.10 -11.61
CA GLY A 80 -7.43 5.67 -11.81
C GLY A 80 -7.62 4.33 -12.52
N TRP A 81 -6.56 3.74 -13.07
CA TRP A 81 -6.59 2.39 -13.65
C TRP A 81 -5.42 1.53 -13.18
N TRP A 82 -5.58 0.22 -13.33
CA TRP A 82 -4.58 -0.79 -13.01
C TRP A 82 -4.25 -1.61 -14.25
N THR A 83 -2.98 -1.99 -14.42
CA THR A 83 -2.57 -3.00 -15.40
C THR A 83 -1.75 -4.08 -14.74
N GLY A 84 -1.90 -5.30 -15.24
CA GLY A 84 -1.11 -6.41 -14.74
C GLY A 84 -1.70 -7.74 -15.15
N THR A 85 -1.77 -8.67 -14.19
CA THR A 85 -2.33 -10.00 -14.38
C THR A 85 -3.35 -10.36 -13.32
N LEU A 86 -4.42 -11.05 -13.74
CA LEU A 86 -5.43 -11.67 -12.88
C LEU A 86 -5.27 -13.18 -13.00
N ASN A 87 -4.85 -13.83 -11.91
CA ASN A 87 -4.49 -15.25 -11.87
C ASN A 87 -3.52 -15.66 -12.99
N GLY A 88 -2.54 -14.79 -13.29
CA GLY A 88 -1.53 -15.01 -14.33
C GLY A 88 -1.96 -14.67 -15.76
N ARG A 89 -3.22 -14.26 -15.99
CA ARG A 89 -3.68 -13.78 -17.31
C ARG A 89 -3.61 -12.27 -17.39
N ALA A 90 -3.27 -11.71 -18.56
CA ALA A 90 -3.27 -10.26 -18.75
C ALA A 90 -4.62 -9.65 -18.33
N ALA A 91 -4.56 -8.54 -17.59
CA ALA A 91 -5.71 -7.92 -16.97
C ALA A 91 -5.57 -6.40 -16.84
N MET A 92 -6.72 -5.73 -16.84
CA MET A 92 -6.86 -4.33 -16.50
C MET A 92 -7.85 -4.18 -15.34
N GLY A 93 -7.69 -3.11 -14.57
CA GLY A 93 -8.64 -2.77 -13.53
C GLY A 93 -8.89 -1.28 -13.42
N TYR A 94 -9.93 -0.93 -12.68
CA TYR A 94 -10.34 0.44 -12.45
C TYR A 94 -11.13 0.53 -11.15
N GLU A 95 -11.19 1.73 -10.56
CA GLU A 95 -12.07 2.01 -9.43
C GLU A 95 -13.51 2.21 -9.94
N ARG A 96 -14.49 1.56 -9.30
CA ARG A 96 -15.92 1.79 -9.53
C ARG A 96 -16.62 1.95 -8.18
N ASN A 97 -17.24 3.09 -7.95
CA ASN A 97 -18.03 3.39 -6.74
C ASN A 97 -17.28 3.01 -5.45
N ARG A 98 -16.05 3.48 -5.23
CA ARG A 98 -15.24 3.14 -4.02
C ARG A 98 -14.93 1.64 -3.84
N GLY A 99 -15.22 0.82 -4.85
CA GLY A 99 -14.72 -0.54 -5.03
C GLY A 99 -13.79 -0.60 -6.23
N ASN A 100 -13.22 -1.77 -6.48
CA ASN A 100 -12.31 -2.02 -7.58
C ASN A 100 -12.84 -3.17 -8.42
N ILE A 101 -12.64 -3.09 -9.73
CA ILE A 101 -12.94 -4.16 -10.68
C ILE A 101 -11.67 -4.43 -11.46
N VAL A 102 -11.30 -5.70 -11.61
CA VAL A 102 -10.26 -6.18 -12.51
C VAL A 102 -10.87 -7.23 -13.44
N PHE A 103 -10.50 -7.22 -14.71
CA PHE A 103 -10.96 -8.19 -15.70
C PHE A 103 -9.80 -8.63 -16.58
N SER A 104 -9.84 -9.89 -17.01
CA SER A 104 -8.87 -10.40 -17.97
C SER A 104 -9.11 -9.77 -19.33
N THR A 105 -8.07 -9.24 -19.95
CA THR A 105 -8.13 -8.65 -21.29
C THR A 105 -8.12 -9.71 -22.39
N THR A 106 -7.88 -10.97 -22.07
CA THR A 106 -7.83 -12.07 -23.05
C THR A 106 -9.18 -12.75 -23.24
N ASP A 107 -9.98 -12.89 -22.18
CA ASP A 107 -11.27 -13.60 -22.25
C ASP A 107 -12.49 -12.75 -21.88
N LEU A 108 -12.29 -11.57 -21.26
CA LEU A 108 -13.32 -10.61 -20.78
C LEU A 108 -14.39 -11.18 -19.81
N LYS A 109 -14.43 -12.50 -19.62
CA LYS A 109 -15.34 -13.25 -18.76
C LYS A 109 -14.77 -13.44 -17.36
N THR A 110 -13.44 -13.52 -17.25
CA THR A 110 -12.75 -13.60 -15.97
C THR A 110 -12.71 -12.20 -15.37
N ARG A 111 -13.56 -11.98 -14.37
CA ARG A 111 -13.72 -10.70 -13.68
C ARG A 111 -13.63 -10.91 -12.18
N PHE A 112 -13.10 -9.94 -11.49
CA PHE A 112 -13.03 -9.93 -10.03
C PHE A 112 -13.29 -8.52 -9.54
N SER A 113 -14.12 -8.39 -8.50
CA SER A 113 -14.37 -7.11 -7.86
C SER A 113 -14.20 -7.23 -6.36
N TRP A 114 -13.75 -6.14 -5.73
CA TRP A 114 -13.64 -6.07 -4.27
C TRP A 114 -13.89 -4.66 -3.76
N TRP A 115 -14.42 -4.56 -2.54
CA TRP A 115 -14.69 -3.30 -1.86
C TRP A 115 -14.66 -3.49 -0.35
N TYR A 116 -14.38 -2.41 0.37
CA TYR A 116 -14.46 -2.42 1.83
C TYR A 116 -15.93 -2.45 2.27
N PRO A 117 -16.29 -3.14 3.37
CA PRO A 117 -17.68 -3.24 3.83
C PRO A 117 -18.35 -1.89 4.11
N THR A 118 -17.56 -0.85 4.41
CA THR A 118 -18.02 0.53 4.64
C THR A 118 -18.34 1.29 3.35
N ASN A 119 -17.98 0.75 2.19
CA ASN A 119 -18.14 1.40 0.90
C ASN A 119 -19.34 0.79 0.17
N ALA A 120 -20.19 1.64 -0.41
CA ALA A 120 -21.27 1.20 -1.28
C ALA A 120 -20.68 0.61 -2.56
N HIS A 121 -21.04 -0.62 -2.92
CA HIS A 121 -20.64 -1.22 -4.20
C HIS A 121 -21.88 -1.61 -5.00
N GLY A 122 -21.94 -1.17 -6.26
CA GLY A 122 -22.77 -1.83 -7.27
C GLY A 122 -24.26 -1.44 -7.39
N THR A 123 -24.78 -0.39 -6.77
CA THR A 123 -26.14 0.09 -7.09
C THR A 123 -26.14 1.36 -7.94
N TYR A 124 -26.26 1.19 -9.25
CA TYR A 124 -26.97 2.06 -10.20
C TYR A 124 -27.50 1.21 -11.34
#